data_AF-A0A382UET4-F1
#
_entry.id   AF-A0A382UET4-F1
#
_cell.length_a   1.000
_cell.length_b   1.000
_cell.length_c   1.000
_cell.angle_alpha   90.00
_cell.angle_beta   90.00
_cell.angle_gamma   90.00
#
_symmetry.space_group_name_H-M   'P 1'
#
loop_
_entity.id
_entity.type
_entity.pdbx_description
1 polymer ?
#
loop_
_entity_poly.entity_id
_entity_poly.type
_entity_poly.pdbx_seq_one_letter_code
_entity_poly.pdbx_strand_id
1 'polypeptide(L)'
;MDNKFSVNHLANNIQTKKSPSFLAKLFKNALLKKFKRLKLGQLILEDRNETYIFGDTNSNMIAKVKILSPEFYVFIGSGGEMGAAEAYIAGYWQSDNLVNAIQIIFKNKSVLESLNSG
;
A
#
# COMPACT_ATOMS: atom_id res chain seq x y z
N MET A 1 -9.32 -1.08 -52.33
CA MET A 1 -8.69 -0.03 -51.49
C MET A 1 -9.12 -0.38 -50.08
N ASP A 2 -8.37 -1.27 -49.43
CA ASP A 2 -8.89 -2.01 -48.29
C ASP A 2 -8.32 -1.43 -47.00
N ASN A 3 -9.16 -0.67 -46.33
CA ASN A 3 -8.86 -0.03 -45.05
C ASN A 3 -8.89 -1.08 -43.93
N LYS A 4 -7.81 -1.87 -43.80
CA LYS A 4 -7.58 -2.72 -42.64
C LYS A 4 -7.10 -1.86 -41.47
N PHE A 5 -8.05 -1.27 -40.75
CA PHE A 5 -7.82 -0.82 -39.37
C PHE A 5 -7.40 -2.06 -38.55
N SER A 6 -6.10 -2.28 -38.44
CA SER A 6 -5.54 -3.46 -37.78
C SER A 6 -5.70 -3.32 -36.27
N VAL A 7 -6.55 -4.17 -35.72
CA VAL A 7 -6.81 -4.37 -34.27
C VAL A 7 -5.50 -4.51 -33.48
N ASN A 8 -4.43 -4.98 -34.13
CA ASN A 8 -3.08 -5.11 -33.60
C ASN A 8 -2.47 -3.77 -33.10
N HIS A 9 -2.80 -2.63 -33.73
CA HIS A 9 -2.27 -1.34 -33.29
C HIS A 9 -3.04 -0.79 -32.07
N LEU A 10 -4.30 -1.17 -31.90
CA LEU A 10 -5.07 -0.90 -30.68
C LEU A 10 -4.56 -1.77 -29.53
N ALA A 11 -4.21 -3.04 -29.78
CA ALA A 11 -3.63 -3.95 -28.79
C ALA A 11 -2.25 -3.50 -28.28
N ASN A 12 -1.39 -2.97 -29.17
CA ASN A 12 -0.09 -2.42 -28.75
C ASN A 12 -0.21 -1.12 -27.94
N ASN A 13 -1.23 -0.31 -28.20
CA ASN A 13 -1.50 0.89 -27.38
C ASN A 13 -2.11 0.57 -26.01
N ILE A 14 -2.54 -0.67 -25.76
CA ILE A 14 -2.91 -1.14 -24.41
C ILE A 14 -1.64 -1.47 -23.59
N GLN A 15 -0.51 -1.80 -24.24
CA GLN A 15 0.76 -2.09 -23.55
C GLN A 15 1.47 -0.84 -23.01
N THR A 16 1.04 0.38 -23.39
CA THR A 16 1.50 1.63 -22.77
C THR A 16 0.67 2.03 -21.54
N LYS A 17 -0.18 1.12 -21.01
CA LYS A 17 -0.76 1.28 -19.66
C LYS A 17 0.38 1.49 -18.67
N LYS A 18 0.40 2.66 -17.99
CA LYS A 18 1.25 2.91 -16.81
C LYS A 18 1.32 1.61 -16.00
N SER A 19 2.50 1.00 -15.95
CA SER A 19 2.63 -0.33 -15.38
C SER A 19 2.20 -0.30 -13.91
N PRO A 20 1.55 -1.36 -13.40
CA PRO A 20 1.20 -1.50 -11.99
C PRO A 20 2.36 -1.11 -11.05
N SER A 21 3.60 -1.37 -11.48
CA SER A 21 4.84 -0.98 -10.83
C SER A 21 4.99 0.54 -10.60
N PHE A 22 4.62 1.40 -11.56
CA PHE A 22 4.72 2.86 -11.39
C PHE A 22 3.70 3.41 -10.39
N LEU A 23 2.44 2.96 -10.48
CA LEU A 23 1.41 3.37 -9.53
C LEU A 23 1.71 2.85 -8.13
N ALA A 24 2.12 1.59 -8.01
CA ALA A 24 2.57 1.02 -6.75
C ALA A 24 3.72 1.84 -6.15
N LYS A 25 4.69 2.28 -6.96
CA LYS A 25 5.79 3.13 -6.50
C LYS A 25 5.32 4.50 -6.00
N LEU A 26 4.40 5.15 -6.72
CA LEU A 26 3.82 6.42 -6.27
C LEU A 26 3.06 6.26 -4.95
N PHE A 27 2.19 5.26 -4.86
CA PHE A 27 1.41 5.01 -3.65
C PHE A 27 2.27 4.54 -2.47
N LYS A 28 3.30 3.72 -2.70
CA LYS A 28 4.31 3.38 -1.69
C LYS A 28 4.92 4.65 -1.11
N ASN A 29 5.41 5.55 -1.97
CA ASN A 29 6.02 6.79 -1.51
C ASN A 29 5.05 7.68 -0.72
N ALA A 30 3.79 7.77 -1.14
CA ALA A 30 2.76 8.49 -0.40
C ALA A 30 2.46 7.85 0.97
N LEU A 31 2.33 6.52 1.01
CA LEU A 31 2.07 5.76 2.23
C LEU A 31 3.20 5.91 3.24
N LEU A 32 4.46 5.75 2.81
CA LEU A 32 5.62 5.92 3.69
C LEU A 32 5.67 7.33 4.29
N LYS A 33 5.31 8.37 3.52
CA LYS A 33 5.19 9.75 4.05
C LYS A 33 4.08 9.87 5.08
N LYS A 34 2.93 9.23 4.87
CA LYS A 34 1.82 9.21 5.83
C LYS A 34 2.21 8.50 7.12
N PHE A 35 2.89 7.35 7.03
CA PHE A 35 3.31 6.56 8.19
C PHE A 35 4.38 7.25 9.05
N LYS A 36 5.18 8.18 8.50
CA LYS A 36 6.07 9.04 9.32
C LYS A 36 5.33 9.87 10.38
N ARG A 37 4.00 10.03 10.26
CA ARG A 37 3.18 10.73 11.26
C ARG A 37 2.64 9.82 12.36
N LEU A 38 2.90 8.51 12.32
CA LEU A 38 2.57 7.62 13.43
C LEU A 38 3.30 8.09 14.70
N LYS A 39 2.56 8.17 15.81
CA LYS A 39 3.04 8.56 17.14
C LYS A 39 2.73 7.52 18.21
N LEU A 40 1.60 6.82 18.09
CA LEU A 40 1.15 5.82 19.06
C LEU A 40 1.43 4.41 18.54
N GLY A 41 2.30 3.66 19.22
CA GLY A 41 2.73 2.33 18.81
C GLY A 41 3.91 2.31 17.84
N GLN A 42 4.44 1.12 17.57
CA GLN A 42 5.51 0.88 16.62
C GLN A 42 5.02 0.03 15.45
N LEU A 43 5.20 0.52 14.22
CA LEU A 43 4.92 -0.23 13.00
C LEU A 43 6.22 -0.49 12.24
N ILE A 44 6.52 -1.76 12.00
CA ILE A 44 7.68 -2.20 11.21
C ILE A 44 7.15 -2.70 9.87
N LEU A 45 7.45 -2.00 8.78
CA LEU A 45 7.06 -2.37 7.42
C LEU A 45 8.25 -3.04 6.71
N GLU A 46 8.10 -4.29 6.31
CA GLU A 46 9.05 -5.01 5.46
C GLU A 46 8.52 -5.08 4.03
N ASP A 47 9.31 -4.57 3.08
CA ASP A 47 9.04 -4.68 1.65
C ASP A 47 10.33 -5.12 0.95
N ARG A 48 10.36 -6.38 0.50
CA ARG A 48 11.54 -7.03 -0.10
C ARG A 48 12.76 -6.96 0.83
N ASN A 49 13.80 -6.20 0.45
CA ASN A 49 15.04 -6.03 1.20
C ASN A 49 15.06 -4.72 2.01
N GLU A 50 13.95 -3.99 2.04
CA GLU A 50 13.81 -2.74 2.78
C GLU A 50 12.96 -2.95 4.03
N THR A 51 13.41 -2.38 5.14
CA THR A 51 12.65 -2.32 6.40
C THR A 51 12.49 -0.87 6.81
N TYR A 52 11.26 -0.47 7.08
CA TYR A 52 10.92 0.87 7.57
C TYR A 52 10.31 0.76 8.96
N ILE A 53 10.74 1.62 9.87
CA ILE A 53 10.25 1.66 11.25
C ILE A 53 9.55 3.00 11.47
N PHE A 54 8.32 2.95 11.97
CA PHE A 54 7.49 4.13 12.22
C PHE A 54 6.94 4.12 13.65
N GLY A 55 6.60 5.30 14.15
CA GLY A 55 6.00 5.46 15.48
C GLY A 55 7.03 5.51 16.60
N ASP A 56 6.65 5.01 17.77
CA ASP A 56 7.45 5.02 18.99
C ASP A 56 8.14 3.67 19.20
N THR A 57 9.47 3.65 19.10
CA THR A 57 10.30 2.43 19.25
C THR A 57 10.32 1.88 20.68
N ASN A 58 9.84 2.63 21.67
CA ASN A 58 9.71 2.17 23.06
C ASN A 58 8.29 1.70 23.38
N SER A 59 7.39 1.66 22.39
CA SER A 59 6.01 1.25 22.63
C SER A 59 5.89 -0.25 22.85
N ASN A 60 5.02 -0.65 23.78
CA ASN A 60 4.63 -2.06 23.96
C ASN A 60 3.62 -2.53 22.88
N MET A 61 3.05 -1.61 22.09
CA MET A 61 2.12 -1.93 20.99
C MET A 61 2.90 -1.94 19.68
N ILE A 62 3.42 -3.11 19.32
CA ILE A 62 4.29 -3.32 18.16
C ILE A 62 3.59 -4.22 17.16
N ALA A 63 3.71 -3.92 15.87
CA ALA A 63 3.33 -4.82 14.80
C ALA A 63 4.33 -4.77 13.64
N LYS A 64 4.60 -5.93 13.07
CA LYS A 64 5.39 -6.11 11.85
C LYS A 64 4.44 -6.43 10.70
N VAL A 65 4.55 -5.67 9.63
CA VAL A 65 3.78 -5.80 8.39
C VAL A 65 4.74 -6.19 7.28
N LYS A 66 4.50 -7.34 6.63
CA LYS A 66 5.27 -7.80 5.48
C LYS A 66 4.46 -7.65 4.20
N ILE A 67 4.99 -6.90 3.25
CA ILE A 67 4.40 -6.75 1.92
C ILE A 67 4.83 -7.94 1.07
N LEU A 68 3.84 -8.65 0.55
CA LEU A 68 4.02 -9.84 -0.27
C LEU A 68 3.86 -9.52 -1.77
N SER A 69 3.11 -8.45 -2.09
CA SER A 69 2.82 -8.04 -3.47
C SER A 69 2.71 -6.52 -3.61
N PRO A 70 3.24 -5.89 -4.68
CA PRO A 70 3.12 -4.44 -4.91
C PRO A 70 1.69 -3.95 -5.08
N GLU A 71 0.75 -4.85 -5.39
CA GLU A 71 -0.69 -4.62 -5.46
C GLU A 71 -1.24 -4.08 -4.13
N PHE A 72 -0.62 -4.41 -2.99
CA PHE A 72 -0.93 -3.79 -1.70
C PHE A 72 -0.97 -2.26 -1.79
N TYR A 73 0.05 -1.66 -2.42
CA TYR A 73 0.16 -0.21 -2.53
C TYR A 73 -0.92 0.39 -3.44
N VAL A 74 -1.33 -0.34 -4.47
CA VAL A 74 -2.41 0.10 -5.37
C VAL A 74 -3.75 0.06 -4.65
N PHE A 75 -4.02 -1.03 -3.92
CA PHE A 75 -5.24 -1.20 -3.14
C PHE A 75 -5.36 -0.14 -2.05
N ILE A 76 -4.38 -0.02 -1.15
CA ILE A 76 -4.42 0.99 -0.08
C ILE A 76 -4.40 2.42 -0.61
N GLY A 77 -3.68 2.67 -1.71
CA GLY A 77 -3.60 3.99 -2.32
C GLY A 77 -4.87 4.44 -3.03
N SER A 78 -5.68 3.50 -3.53
CA SER A 78 -6.92 3.80 -4.27
C SER A 78 -8.17 3.64 -3.41
N GLY A 79 -8.13 2.76 -2.41
CA GLY A 79 -9.27 2.38 -1.56
C GLY A 79 -9.11 2.69 -0.08
N GLY A 80 -8.06 3.40 0.33
CA GLY A 80 -7.81 3.78 1.72
C GLY A 80 -7.71 2.56 2.66
N GLU A 81 -8.31 2.65 3.84
CA GLU A 81 -8.34 1.51 4.79
C GLU A 81 -9.12 0.31 4.27
N MET A 82 -10.17 0.50 3.45
CA MET A 82 -10.90 -0.62 2.86
C MET A 82 -9.99 -1.37 1.89
N GLY A 83 -9.25 -0.63 1.05
CA GLY A 83 -8.24 -1.21 0.18
C GLY A 83 -7.15 -1.96 0.95
N ALA A 84 -6.74 -1.47 2.12
CA ALA A 84 -5.81 -2.21 2.99
C ALA A 84 -6.41 -3.54 3.47
N ALA A 85 -7.70 -3.58 3.84
CA ALA A 85 -8.39 -4.79 4.25
C ALA A 85 -8.58 -5.79 3.09
N GLU A 86 -8.98 -5.31 1.92
CA GLU A 86 -9.09 -6.11 0.71
C GLU A 86 -7.73 -6.71 0.30
N ALA A 87 -6.65 -5.92 0.39
CA ALA A 87 -5.30 -6.40 0.13
C ALA A 87 -4.83 -7.47 1.14
N TYR A 88 -5.33 -7.43 2.38
CA TYR A 88 -5.07 -8.47 3.37
C TYR A 88 -5.77 -9.77 2.97
N ILE A 89 -7.06 -9.69 2.64
CA ILE A 89 -7.87 -10.84 2.18
C ILE A 89 -7.27 -11.46 0.92
N ALA A 90 -6.76 -10.63 -0.01
CA ALA A 90 -6.10 -11.08 -1.23
C ALA A 90 -4.68 -11.65 -1.01
N GLY A 91 -4.14 -11.61 0.21
CA GLY A 91 -2.80 -12.11 0.53
C GLY A 91 -1.65 -11.23 0.04
N TYR A 92 -1.88 -9.95 -0.24
CA TYR A 92 -0.84 -9.02 -0.69
C TYR A 92 0.03 -8.46 0.43
N TRP A 93 -0.42 -8.60 1.68
CA TRP A 93 0.39 -8.32 2.86
C TRP A 93 -0.08 -9.18 4.02
N GLN A 94 0.78 -9.33 5.02
CA GLN A 94 0.49 -10.03 6.26
C GLN A 94 1.12 -9.31 7.45
N SER A 95 0.74 -9.70 8.66
CA SER A 95 1.34 -9.19 9.89
C SER A 95 1.56 -10.30 10.91
N ASP A 96 2.61 -10.17 11.71
CA ASP A 96 2.84 -11.03 12.89
C ASP A 96 1.81 -10.79 14.00
N ASN A 97 1.24 -9.57 14.04
CA ASN A 97 0.20 -9.17 14.94
C ASN A 97 -0.76 -8.18 14.26
N LEU A 98 -1.71 -8.73 13.50
CA LEU A 98 -2.71 -7.95 12.78
C LEU A 98 -3.53 -7.04 13.70
N VAL A 99 -3.85 -7.50 14.92
CA VAL A 99 -4.61 -6.71 15.90
C VAL A 99 -3.86 -5.44 16.25
N ASN A 100 -2.56 -5.55 16.58
CA ASN A 100 -1.73 -4.38 16.87
C ASN A 100 -1.58 -3.48 15.64
N ALA A 101 -1.40 -4.03 14.43
CA ALA A 101 -1.29 -3.24 13.21
C ALA A 101 -2.54 -2.35 13.02
N ILE A 102 -3.74 -2.92 13.17
CA ILE A 102 -5.01 -2.19 13.09
C ILE A 102 -5.11 -1.17 14.23
N GLN A 103 -4.83 -1.56 15.47
CA GLN A 103 -4.89 -0.66 16.64
C GLN A 103 -3.95 0.54 16.51
N ILE A 104 -2.73 0.33 15.98
CA ILE A 104 -1.77 1.39 15.70
C ILE A 104 -2.41 2.40 14.74
N ILE A 105 -2.93 1.95 13.60
CA ILE A 105 -3.55 2.87 12.62
C ILE A 105 -4.75 3.61 13.24
N PHE A 106 -5.65 2.91 13.93
CA PHE A 106 -6.86 3.51 14.54
C PHE A 106 -6.55 4.51 15.66
N LYS A 107 -5.52 4.26 16.47
CA LYS A 107 -5.07 5.20 17.51
C LYS A 107 -4.44 6.45 16.90
N ASN A 108 -3.87 6.36 15.70
CA ASN A 108 -3.35 7.50 14.96
C ASN A 108 -4.39 8.00 13.95
N LYS A 109 -5.50 8.56 14.44
CA LYS A 109 -6.65 9.01 13.62
C LYS A 109 -6.26 9.86 12.41
N SER A 110 -5.32 10.79 12.58
CA SER A 110 -4.83 11.65 11.48
C SER A 110 -4.07 10.88 10.39
N VAL A 111 -3.50 9.71 10.70
CA VAL A 111 -2.94 8.79 9.71
C VAL A 111 -4.05 8.02 9.02
N LEU A 112 -5.00 7.46 9.78
CA LEU A 112 -6.17 6.75 9.23
C LEU A 112 -6.96 7.63 8.26
N GLU A 113 -7.36 8.83 8.66
CA GLU A 113 -8.08 9.79 7.80
C GLU A 113 -7.28 10.15 6.55
N SER A 114 -5.95 10.18 6.65
CA SER A 114 -5.11 10.44 5.49
C SER A 114 -5.04 9.27 4.52
N LEU A 115 -5.35 8.03 4.92
CA LEU A 115 -5.38 6.91 3.99
C LEU A 115 -6.51 7.07 2.98
N ASN A 116 -7.62 7.68 3.38
CA ASN A 116 -8.76 7.98 2.51
C ASN A 116 -8.59 9.19 1.59
N SER A 117 -7.57 10.02 1.81
CA SER A 117 -7.26 11.14 0.91
C SER A 117 -6.06 10.77 0.04
N GLY A 118 -6.26 10.74 -1.29
CA GLY A 118 -5.22 10.39 -2.28
C GLY A 118 -3.96 11.23 -2.16
#